data_AF-A0A815W4L4-F1
#
_entry.id   AF-A0A815W4L4-F1
#
_cell.length_a   1.000
_cell.length_b   1.000
_cell.length_c   1.000
_cell.angle_alpha   90.00
_cell.angle_beta   90.00
_cell.angle_gamma   90.00
#
_symmetry.space_group_name_H-M   'P 1'
#
loop_
_entity.id
_entity.type
_entity.pdbx_description
1 polymer ?
#
loop_
_entity_poly.entity_id
_entity_poly.type
_entity_poly.pdbx_seq_one_letter_code
_entity_poly.pdbx_strand_id
1 'polypeptide(L)'
;MRLTTIVCIAQDYIQGKTADDIRLRQAILELPNNKTEHLPGYLPLVPGMPVLLTENVASEIGLSNGTRGIFRQFIYEESPKDVRYQNKNFPPNTKFMTQSKYALIEFPDCKLDDKLAELQSKIVPIAISEQTFLFDAKELLPENVSKAAKVNKKTTKLSVKRKALPLIPAYSMTTHKSQGQTLGKIIVDLVIPPGPLEVASVYVPLSRVKSLEDLLIIRPFEFVTLQVKPSTAQIEELKRLDRIAQDTRKRFQFTV
;
A
#
# COMPACT_ATOMS: atom_id res chain seq x y z
N MET A 1 21.00 19.08 11.39
CA MET A 1 21.17 18.39 10.08
C MET A 1 19.88 18.61 9.29
N ARG A 2 19.89 19.35 8.17
CA ARG A 2 18.67 19.51 7.35
C ARG A 2 18.41 18.19 6.63
N LEU A 3 17.33 17.49 6.97
CA LEU A 3 16.91 16.28 6.26
C LEU A 3 16.52 16.70 4.84
N THR A 4 17.31 16.28 3.85
CA THR A 4 16.94 16.39 2.44
C THR A 4 16.06 15.20 2.10
N THR A 5 14.79 15.46 1.78
CA THR A 5 13.87 14.42 1.34
C THR A 5 14.30 13.94 -0.05
N ILE A 6 14.47 12.63 -0.21
CA ILE A 6 14.71 12.02 -1.52
C ILE A 6 13.43 11.34 -1.98
N VAL A 7 13.06 11.54 -3.25
CA VAL A 7 11.94 10.87 -3.89
C VAL A 7 12.47 10.09 -5.09
N CYS A 8 12.29 8.77 -5.07
CA CYS A 8 12.50 7.92 -6.23
C CYS A 8 11.32 8.11 -7.19
N ILE A 9 11.60 8.52 -8.42
CA ILE A 9 10.61 8.67 -9.49
C ILE A 9 10.66 7.44 -10.39
N ALA A 10 9.50 6.88 -10.68
CA ALA A 10 9.36 5.79 -11.65
C ALA A 10 9.77 6.21 -13.07
N GLN A 11 10.33 5.27 -13.83
CA GLN A 11 10.58 5.48 -15.25
C GLN A 11 9.48 4.82 -16.07
N ASP A 12 8.70 5.64 -16.78
CA ASP A 12 7.59 5.19 -17.60
C ASP A 12 7.92 5.26 -19.10
N TYR A 13 7.60 4.18 -19.81
CA TYR A 13 7.85 4.02 -21.24
C TYR A 13 6.55 3.64 -21.96
N ILE A 14 6.24 4.36 -23.03
CA ILE A 14 5.11 4.10 -23.92
C ILE A 14 5.70 3.74 -25.28
N GLN A 15 5.38 2.55 -25.79
CA GLN A 15 5.97 2.02 -27.04
C GLN A 15 7.52 2.08 -27.06
N GLY A 16 8.14 1.84 -25.89
CA GLY A 16 9.60 1.84 -25.72
C GLY A 16 10.25 3.22 -25.60
N LYS A 17 9.48 4.32 -25.64
CA LYS A 17 9.98 5.70 -25.49
C LYS A 17 9.46 6.34 -24.22
N THR A 18 10.25 7.23 -23.62
CA THR A 18 9.75 8.08 -22.54
C THR A 18 8.71 9.05 -23.07
N ALA A 19 7.66 9.33 -22.29
CA ALA A 19 6.68 10.35 -22.67
C ALA A 19 7.33 11.74 -22.69
N ASP A 20 7.31 12.40 -23.86
CA ASP A 20 7.84 13.77 -24.03
C ASP A 20 6.90 14.83 -23.44
N ASP A 21 5.59 14.55 -23.41
CA ASP A 21 4.58 15.43 -22.84
C ASP A 21 4.62 15.40 -21.30
N ILE A 22 4.90 16.57 -20.70
CA ILE A 22 5.00 16.77 -19.25
C ILE A 22 3.69 16.45 -18.54
N ARG A 23 2.53 16.82 -19.12
CA ARG A 23 1.21 16.57 -18.53
C ARG A 23 0.90 15.08 -18.52
N LEU A 24 1.17 14.40 -19.64
CA LEU A 24 1.01 12.94 -19.73
C LEU A 24 1.88 12.24 -18.68
N ARG A 25 3.15 12.63 -18.59
CA ARG A 25 4.08 12.07 -17.61
C ARG A 25 3.60 12.27 -16.18
N GLN A 26 3.19 13.50 -15.84
CA GLN A 26 2.71 13.80 -14.49
C GLN A 26 1.47 12.97 -14.14
N ALA A 27 0.48 12.89 -15.04
CA ALA A 27 -0.73 12.11 -14.82
C ALA A 27 -0.43 10.63 -14.58
N ILE A 28 0.47 10.04 -15.39
CA ILE A 28 0.89 8.63 -15.22
C ILE A 28 1.60 8.42 -13.87
N LEU A 29 2.47 9.34 -13.45
CA LEU A 29 3.17 9.25 -12.17
C LEU A 29 2.24 9.43 -10.96
N GLU A 30 1.15 10.19 -11.12
CA GLU A 30 0.15 10.45 -10.08
C GLU A 30 -0.97 9.40 -10.01
N LEU A 31 -0.95 8.40 -10.90
CA LEU A 31 -1.89 7.29 -10.86
C LEU A 31 -1.86 6.58 -9.49
N PRO A 32 -3.03 6.20 -8.96
CA PRO A 32 -3.12 5.36 -7.78
C PRO A 32 -2.34 4.04 -7.98
N ASN A 33 -1.62 3.60 -6.95
CA ASN A 33 -0.78 2.38 -7.03
C ASN A 33 -1.55 1.13 -7.49
N ASN A 34 -2.83 1.00 -7.14
CA ASN A 34 -3.67 -0.12 -7.58
C ASN A 34 -4.02 -0.10 -9.08
N LYS A 35 -3.68 0.97 -9.80
CA LYS A 35 -3.79 1.08 -11.26
C LYS A 35 -2.46 0.86 -11.97
N THR A 36 -1.38 0.68 -11.23
CA THR A 36 -0.01 0.60 -11.76
C THR A 36 0.70 -0.66 -11.29
N GLU A 37 -0.04 -1.76 -11.14
CA GLU A 37 0.48 -3.04 -10.61
C GLU A 37 1.23 -2.87 -9.28
N HIS A 38 0.74 -1.96 -8.43
CA HIS A 38 1.31 -1.58 -7.14
C HIS A 38 2.68 -0.91 -7.17
N LEU A 39 3.23 -0.58 -8.35
CA LEU A 39 4.46 0.20 -8.48
C LEU A 39 4.18 1.71 -8.41
N PRO A 40 4.67 2.42 -7.38
CA PRO A 40 4.39 3.84 -7.20
C PRO A 40 5.12 4.70 -8.24
N GLY A 41 4.47 5.80 -8.68
CA GLY A 41 5.13 6.78 -9.55
C GLY A 41 6.11 7.67 -8.78
N TYR A 42 5.74 8.06 -7.56
CA TYR A 42 6.61 8.76 -6.61
C TYR A 42 6.74 7.94 -5.33
N LEU A 43 7.98 7.61 -4.96
CA LEU A 43 8.28 6.93 -3.71
C LEU A 43 9.18 7.82 -2.84
N PRO A 44 8.63 8.53 -1.84
CA PRO A 44 9.46 9.24 -0.87
C PRO A 44 10.23 8.23 -0.01
N LEU A 45 11.51 8.51 0.20
CA LEU A 45 12.45 7.64 0.90
C LEU A 45 13.11 8.40 2.05
N VAL A 46 12.87 7.92 3.27
CA VAL A 46 13.44 8.46 4.50
C VAL A 46 14.02 7.30 5.31
N PRO A 47 15.33 7.27 5.61
CA PRO A 47 15.92 6.21 6.40
C PRO A 47 15.16 5.94 7.70
N GLY A 48 14.86 4.68 7.99
CA GLY A 48 14.06 4.24 9.13
C GLY A 48 12.56 4.15 8.84
N MET A 49 12.07 4.59 7.67
CA MET A 49 10.65 4.44 7.35
C MET A 49 10.27 2.97 7.14
N PRO A 50 9.08 2.54 7.63
CA PRO A 50 8.54 1.23 7.31
C PRO A 50 8.13 1.19 5.84
N VAL A 51 8.48 0.10 5.16
CA VAL A 51 8.10 -0.18 3.78
C VAL A 51 7.48 -1.56 3.66
N LEU A 52 6.72 -1.78 2.59
CA LEU A 52 6.10 -3.05 2.23
C LEU A 52 6.60 -3.47 0.85
N LEU A 53 6.99 -4.72 0.70
CA LEU A 53 7.22 -5.31 -0.63
C LEU A 53 5.89 -5.45 -1.37
N THR A 54 5.89 -5.11 -2.66
CA THR A 54 4.71 -5.22 -3.53
C THR A 54 4.72 -6.45 -4.43
N GLU A 55 5.81 -7.22 -4.41
CA GLU A 55 5.97 -8.43 -5.22
C GLU A 55 6.76 -9.50 -4.45
N ASN A 56 6.80 -10.71 -5.01
CA ASN A 56 7.61 -11.80 -4.47
C ASN A 56 9.05 -11.64 -4.99
N VAL A 57 9.99 -11.44 -4.05
CA VAL A 57 11.41 -11.26 -4.38
C VAL A 57 12.18 -12.56 -4.15
N ALA A 58 12.02 -13.16 -2.98
CA ALA A 58 12.70 -14.38 -2.57
C ALA A 58 11.89 -15.08 -1.47
N SER A 59 10.87 -15.83 -1.88
CA SER A 59 9.90 -16.46 -0.97
C SER A 59 10.55 -17.47 -0.02
N GLU A 60 11.62 -18.12 -0.46
CA GLU A 60 12.43 -19.08 0.28
C GLU A 60 13.02 -18.49 1.57
N ILE A 61 13.39 -17.20 1.54
CA ILE A 61 13.88 -16.46 2.71
C ILE A 61 12.80 -15.56 3.35
N GLY A 62 11.53 -15.72 2.96
CA GLY A 62 10.40 -14.98 3.51
C GLY A 62 10.18 -13.58 2.94
N LEU A 63 10.78 -13.26 1.79
CA LEU A 63 10.61 -11.98 1.09
C LEU A 63 9.56 -12.10 -0.01
N SER A 64 8.29 -12.06 0.41
CA SER A 64 7.13 -12.12 -0.48
C SER A 64 6.36 -10.79 -0.49
N ASN A 65 5.38 -10.70 -1.39
CA ASN A 65 4.47 -9.57 -1.44
C ASN A 65 3.76 -9.40 -0.08
N GLY A 66 3.84 -8.20 0.49
CA GLY A 66 3.30 -7.89 1.80
C GLY A 66 4.30 -8.05 2.95
N THR A 67 5.52 -8.52 2.71
CA THR A 67 6.57 -8.53 3.74
C THR A 67 6.95 -7.09 4.10
N ARG A 68 6.95 -6.80 5.40
CA ARG A 68 7.33 -5.49 5.95
C ARG A 68 8.84 -5.43 6.14
N GLY A 69 9.43 -4.29 5.80
CA GLY A 69 10.83 -4.00 6.04
C GLY A 69 11.04 -2.58 6.53
N ILE A 70 12.28 -2.26 6.88
CA ILE A 70 12.73 -0.93 7.28
C ILE A 70 13.68 -0.43 6.20
N PHE A 71 13.33 0.68 5.55
CA PHE A 71 14.19 1.27 4.53
C PHE A 71 15.45 1.85 5.19
N ARG A 72 16.63 1.46 4.70
CA ARG A 72 17.92 1.92 5.24
C ARG A 72 18.62 2.91 4.32
N GLN A 73 18.75 2.55 3.04
CA GLN A 73 19.52 3.37 2.10
C GLN A 73 18.99 3.21 0.67
N PHE A 74 19.08 4.29 -0.11
CA PHE A 74 18.74 4.30 -1.51
C PHE A 74 19.99 4.49 -2.36
N ILE A 75 20.18 3.62 -3.35
CA ILE A 75 21.31 3.64 -4.27
C ILE A 75 20.82 4.05 -5.66
N TYR A 76 21.41 5.13 -6.16
CA TYR A 76 20.99 5.79 -7.40
C TYR A 76 22.19 6.45 -8.10
N GLU A 77 21.93 6.93 -9.31
CA GLU A 77 22.86 7.75 -10.09
C GLU A 77 22.21 9.11 -10.36
N GLU A 78 22.99 10.19 -10.30
CA GLU A 78 22.46 11.53 -10.58
C GLU A 78 22.32 11.73 -12.09
N SER A 79 21.18 12.25 -12.54
CA SER A 79 20.93 12.58 -13.94
C SER A 79 20.66 14.08 -14.12
N PRO A 80 21.13 14.72 -15.21
CA PRO A 80 20.73 16.09 -15.53
C PRO A 80 19.21 16.29 -15.65
N LYS A 81 18.46 15.21 -15.90
CA LYS A 81 16.99 15.22 -15.96
C LYS A 81 16.33 15.41 -14.59
N ASP A 82 17.03 15.09 -13.50
CA ASP A 82 16.49 15.10 -12.13
C ASP A 82 16.14 16.52 -11.66
N VAL A 83 16.86 17.54 -12.14
CA VAL A 83 16.61 18.96 -11.83
C VAL A 83 15.25 19.45 -12.36
N ARG A 84 14.67 18.73 -13.33
CA ARG A 84 13.42 19.15 -14.01
C ARG A 84 12.15 18.74 -13.28
N TYR A 85 12.23 17.86 -12.28
CA TYR A 85 11.03 17.46 -11.55
C TYR A 85 10.74 18.43 -10.43
N GLN A 86 9.52 18.95 -10.45
CA GLN A 86 8.93 19.68 -9.35
C GLN A 86 7.53 19.12 -9.17
N ASN A 87 7.18 18.83 -7.93
CA ASN A 87 5.83 18.44 -7.59
C ASN A 87 5.44 19.17 -6.30
N LYS A 88 4.33 19.92 -6.36
CA LYS A 88 3.86 20.77 -5.27
C LYS A 88 3.48 19.99 -4.01
N ASN A 89 3.29 18.67 -4.14
CA ASN A 89 2.97 17.78 -3.03
C ASN A 89 4.19 17.47 -2.15
N PHE A 90 5.41 17.81 -2.60
CA PHE A 90 6.63 17.58 -1.85
C PHE A 90 7.28 18.89 -1.41
N PRO A 91 8.02 18.90 -0.28
CA PRO A 91 8.74 20.08 0.18
C PRO A 91 9.70 20.66 -0.87
N PRO A 92 9.96 21.98 -0.89
CA PRO A 92 10.82 22.62 -1.89
C PRO A 92 12.26 22.10 -1.94
N ASN A 93 12.77 21.51 -0.86
CA ASN A 93 14.11 20.94 -0.76
C ASN A 93 14.18 19.45 -1.14
N THR A 94 13.17 18.93 -1.85
CA THR A 94 13.12 17.52 -2.26
C THR A 94 14.03 17.26 -3.45
N LYS A 95 14.86 16.23 -3.35
CA LYS A 95 15.66 15.69 -4.45
C LYS A 95 14.89 14.57 -5.15
N PHE A 96 14.66 14.72 -6.44
CA PHE A 96 13.91 13.78 -7.26
C PHE A 96 14.85 12.95 -8.12
N MET A 97 14.98 11.66 -7.85
CA MET A 97 15.96 10.79 -8.51
C MET A 97 15.26 9.85 -9.49
N THR A 98 15.71 9.83 -10.75
CA THR A 98 15.14 8.97 -11.79
C THR A 98 15.98 7.76 -12.14
N GLN A 99 17.28 7.73 -11.84
CA GLN A 99 18.18 6.61 -12.13
C GLN A 99 18.41 5.74 -10.88
N SER A 100 17.34 5.11 -10.42
CA SER A 100 17.36 4.21 -9.27
C SER A 100 18.04 2.88 -9.63
N LYS A 101 18.96 2.39 -8.77
CA LYS A 101 19.61 1.08 -8.94
C LYS A 101 18.96 0.03 -8.05
N TYR A 102 18.94 0.28 -6.74
CA TYR A 102 18.30 -0.58 -5.74
C TYR A 102 18.13 0.17 -4.42
N ALA A 103 17.35 -0.41 -3.50
CA ALA A 103 17.23 0.06 -2.13
C ALA A 103 17.70 -1.02 -1.15
N LEU A 104 18.43 -0.63 -0.11
CA LEU A 104 18.79 -1.51 1.00
C LEU A 104 17.68 -1.50 2.04
N ILE A 105 17.04 -2.65 2.23
CA ILE A 105 15.93 -2.82 3.16
C ILE A 105 16.32 -3.84 4.21
N GLU A 106 16.08 -3.52 5.47
CA GLU A 106 16.21 -4.47 6.56
C GLU A 106 14.89 -5.24 6.75
N PHE A 107 14.98 -6.56 6.81
CA PHE A 107 13.85 -7.45 7.05
C PHE A 107 14.07 -8.25 8.33
N PRO A 108 13.65 -7.75 9.50
CA PRO A 108 13.93 -8.40 10.79
C PRO A 108 13.43 -9.85 10.88
N ASP A 109 12.36 -10.17 10.16
CA ASP A 109 11.68 -11.47 10.20
C ASP A 109 12.04 -12.39 9.03
N CYS A 110 13.01 -12.01 8.18
CA CYS A 110 13.44 -12.88 7.08
C CYS A 110 14.24 -14.08 7.61
N LYS A 111 14.19 -15.19 6.87
CA LYS A 111 14.90 -16.45 7.18
C LYS A 111 16.33 -16.45 6.64
N LEU A 112 16.97 -15.29 6.64
CA LEU A 112 18.33 -15.14 6.18
C LEU A 112 19.26 -15.30 7.40
N ASP A 113 19.83 -16.50 7.52
CA ASP A 113 20.68 -16.87 8.67
C ASP A 113 22.06 -16.19 8.62
N ASP A 114 22.59 -15.96 7.41
CA ASP A 114 23.91 -15.38 7.18
C ASP A 114 23.85 -13.97 6.55
N LYS A 115 24.98 -13.25 6.60
CA LYS A 115 25.12 -11.95 5.94
C LYS A 115 25.22 -12.12 4.42
N LEU A 116 24.57 -11.24 3.67
CA LEU A 116 24.76 -11.15 2.21
C LEU A 116 26.04 -10.36 1.92
N ALA A 117 27.12 -11.08 1.62
CA ALA A 117 28.45 -10.51 1.37
C ALA A 117 28.89 -9.56 2.51
N GLU A 118 29.19 -8.30 2.20
CA GLU A 118 29.63 -7.29 3.16
C GLU A 118 28.48 -6.58 3.89
N LEU A 119 27.22 -6.91 3.58
CA LEU A 119 26.06 -6.27 4.21
C LEU A 119 25.87 -6.72 5.66
N GLN A 120 25.23 -5.86 6.45
CA GLN A 120 24.77 -6.26 7.79
C GLN A 120 23.71 -7.36 7.67
N SER A 121 23.59 -8.19 8.71
CA SER A 121 22.61 -9.27 8.74
C SER A 121 21.20 -8.71 8.51
N LYS A 122 20.38 -9.46 7.75
CA LYS A 122 18.99 -9.12 7.41
C LYS A 122 18.79 -7.88 6.53
N ILE A 123 19.85 -7.25 6.03
CA ILE A 123 19.76 -6.22 5.00
C ILE A 123 19.84 -6.87 3.62
N VAL A 124 18.83 -6.61 2.79
CA VAL A 124 18.69 -7.18 1.45
C VAL A 124 18.57 -6.06 0.42
N PRO A 125 19.34 -6.10 -0.68
CA PRO A 125 19.17 -5.18 -1.79
C PRO A 125 17.91 -5.54 -2.59
N ILE A 126 16.97 -4.59 -2.66
CA ILE A 126 15.76 -4.69 -3.47
C ILE A 126 15.96 -3.93 -4.77
N ALA A 127 16.05 -4.67 -5.87
CA ALA A 127 16.25 -4.14 -7.21
C ALA A 127 14.97 -3.49 -7.75
N ILE A 128 15.13 -2.76 -8.86
CA ILE A 128 14.01 -2.18 -9.61
C ILE A 128 13.24 -3.30 -10.30
N SER A 129 11.91 -3.24 -10.18
CA SER A 129 10.96 -4.10 -10.87
C SER A 129 10.41 -3.40 -12.11
N GLU A 130 9.98 -4.19 -13.09
CA GLU A 130 9.33 -3.72 -14.31
C GLU A 130 7.91 -4.32 -14.41
N GLN A 131 6.90 -3.47 -14.53
CA GLN A 131 5.51 -3.88 -14.72
C GLN A 131 4.88 -3.11 -15.87
N THR A 132 3.85 -3.68 -16.50
CA THR A 132 3.11 -3.04 -17.59
C THR A 132 1.65 -2.89 -17.22
N PHE A 133 1.09 -1.69 -17.33
CA PHE A 133 -0.31 -1.40 -17.05
C PHE A 133 -0.94 -0.56 -18.16
N LEU A 134 -2.28 -0.48 -18.14
CA LEU A 134 -3.04 0.32 -19.10
C LEU A 134 -3.46 1.65 -18.47
N PHE A 135 -3.15 2.75 -19.16
CA PHE A 135 -3.55 4.11 -18.81
C PHE A 135 -4.66 4.59 -19.75
N ASP A 136 -5.78 5.09 -19.23
CA ASP A 136 -6.83 5.68 -20.08
C ASP A 136 -6.52 7.16 -20.31
N ALA A 137 -6.23 7.55 -21.56
CA ALA A 137 -5.89 8.94 -21.88
C ALA A 137 -7.05 9.92 -21.65
N LYS A 138 -8.28 9.45 -21.39
CA LYS A 138 -9.37 10.30 -20.89
C LYS A 138 -9.08 10.91 -19.52
N GLU A 139 -8.20 10.29 -18.73
CA GLU A 139 -7.76 10.82 -17.43
C GLU A 139 -6.97 12.13 -17.57
N LEU A 140 -6.50 12.48 -18.77
CA LEU A 140 -5.89 13.78 -19.06
C LEU A 140 -6.90 14.88 -19.39
N LEU A 141 -8.17 14.54 -19.60
CA LEU A 141 -9.19 15.51 -19.98
C LEU A 141 -9.74 16.20 -18.73
N PRO A 142 -9.94 17.52 -18.76
CA PRO A 142 -10.65 18.22 -17.68
C PRO A 142 -12.05 17.62 -17.52
N GLU A 143 -12.51 17.38 -16.29
CA GLU A 143 -13.83 16.77 -16.00
C GLU A 143 -15.01 17.42 -16.73
N ASN A 144 -14.90 18.73 -17.01
CA ASN A 144 -15.89 19.53 -17.71
C ASN A 144 -16.06 19.14 -19.19
N VAL A 145 -15.02 18.57 -19.83
CA VAL A 145 -15.05 18.13 -21.24
C VAL A 145 -15.47 16.66 -21.35
N SER A 146 -15.14 15.85 -20.34
CA SER A 146 -15.48 14.41 -20.26
C SER A 146 -16.99 14.15 -20.29
N LYS A 147 -17.80 15.08 -19.77
CA LYS A 147 -19.28 14.99 -19.79
C LYS A 147 -19.89 15.33 -21.16
N ALA A 148 -19.25 16.18 -21.96
CA ALA A 148 -19.70 16.54 -23.31
C ALA A 148 -19.19 15.56 -24.39
N ALA A 149 -18.06 14.89 -24.16
CA ALA A 149 -17.43 13.95 -25.10
C ALA A 149 -18.06 12.54 -25.12
N LYS A 150 -19.39 12.42 -25.00
CA LYS A 150 -20.13 11.17 -25.22
C LYS A 150 -20.27 10.83 -26.72
N VAL A 151 -19.27 11.10 -27.56
CA VAL A 151 -19.27 10.70 -28.97
C VAL A 151 -17.85 10.37 -29.44
N ASN A 152 -17.44 9.11 -29.25
CA ASN A 152 -16.70 8.27 -30.21
C ASN A 152 -15.93 7.14 -29.49
N LYS A 153 -16.30 5.90 -29.81
CA LYS A 153 -15.63 4.66 -29.37
C LYS A 153 -14.30 4.48 -30.12
N LYS A 154 -13.26 5.23 -29.77
CA LYS A 154 -11.86 4.88 -30.11
C LYS A 154 -11.12 4.49 -28.84
N THR A 155 -10.44 3.35 -28.90
CA THR A 155 -9.70 2.73 -27.79
C THR A 155 -8.66 3.72 -27.27
N THR A 156 -8.93 4.28 -26.08
CA THR A 156 -8.20 5.41 -25.49
C THR A 156 -7.12 4.95 -24.51
N LYS A 157 -6.82 3.65 -24.48
CA LYS A 157 -5.90 3.02 -23.52
C LYS A 157 -4.49 2.92 -24.07
N LEU A 158 -3.53 3.52 -23.37
CA LEU A 158 -2.11 3.45 -23.63
C LEU A 158 -1.48 2.35 -22.77
N SER A 159 -0.61 1.53 -23.35
CA SER A 159 0.19 0.57 -22.59
C SER A 159 1.45 1.26 -22.08
N VAL A 160 1.60 1.30 -20.76
CA VAL A 160 2.70 1.96 -20.06
C VAL A 160 3.53 0.89 -19.37
N LYS A 161 4.82 0.83 -19.68
CA LYS A 161 5.81 0.02 -18.99
C LYS A 161 6.52 0.88 -17.95
N ARG A 162 6.41 0.52 -16.68
CA ARG A 162 6.98 1.23 -15.53
C ARG A 162 8.14 0.45 -14.93
N LYS A 163 9.25 1.14 -14.70
CA LYS A 163 10.36 0.68 -13.86
C LYS A 163 10.38 1.46 -12.55
N ALA A 164 10.22 0.78 -11.42
CA ALA A 164 10.24 1.40 -10.08
C ALA A 164 10.68 0.40 -9.01
N LEU A 165 11.01 0.89 -7.81
CA LEU A 165 11.22 0.01 -6.66
C LEU A 165 9.87 -0.66 -6.30
N PRO A 166 9.82 -1.99 -6.08
CA PRO A 166 8.62 -2.71 -5.67
C PRO A 166 8.34 -2.52 -4.17
N LEU A 167 8.28 -1.25 -3.76
CA LEU A 167 8.18 -0.82 -2.37
C LEU A 167 7.13 0.28 -2.24
N ILE A 168 6.33 0.21 -1.19
CA ILE A 168 5.42 1.28 -0.78
C ILE A 168 5.61 1.62 0.70
N PRO A 169 5.32 2.85 1.15
CA PRO A 169 5.31 3.18 2.58
C PRO A 169 4.32 2.30 3.35
N ALA A 170 4.73 1.80 4.52
CA ALA A 170 3.95 0.87 5.35
C ALA A 170 3.58 1.45 6.73
N TYR A 171 3.21 2.73 6.74
CA TYR A 171 2.74 3.43 7.94
C TYR A 171 1.30 3.10 8.30
N SER A 172 0.47 2.81 7.30
CA SER A 172 -0.93 2.47 7.46
C SER A 172 -1.25 1.15 6.77
N MET A 173 -2.32 0.51 7.23
CA MET A 173 -2.82 -0.74 6.69
C MET A 173 -4.34 -0.67 6.69
N THR A 174 -4.97 -1.31 5.72
CA THR A 174 -6.44 -1.35 5.66
C THR A 174 -7.00 -2.28 6.73
N THR A 175 -8.23 -2.02 7.18
CA THR A 175 -8.97 -2.88 8.09
C THR A 175 -8.96 -4.34 7.65
N HIS A 176 -9.26 -4.60 6.37
CA HIS A 176 -9.25 -5.94 5.78
C HIS A 176 -7.89 -6.63 5.92
N LYS A 177 -6.79 -5.92 5.68
CA LYS A 177 -5.45 -6.49 5.80
C LYS A 177 -5.07 -6.77 7.27
N SER A 178 -5.60 -6.00 8.22
CA SER A 178 -5.39 -6.24 9.65
C SER A 178 -6.14 -7.46 10.21
N GLN A 179 -7.12 -8.00 9.46
CA GLN A 179 -7.96 -9.08 9.94
C GLN A 179 -7.13 -10.32 10.33
N GLY A 180 -7.43 -10.88 11.50
CA GLY A 180 -6.70 -12.04 12.05
C GLY A 180 -5.37 -11.70 12.73
N GLN A 181 -4.88 -10.45 12.61
CA GLN A 181 -3.65 -10.02 13.27
C GLN A 181 -3.93 -9.53 14.70
N THR A 182 -2.97 -9.73 15.60
CA THR A 182 -2.92 -9.02 16.88
C THR A 182 -1.83 -7.97 16.79
N LEU A 183 -2.19 -6.71 17.00
CA LEU A 183 -1.31 -5.55 16.88
C LEU A 183 -0.99 -5.01 18.28
N GLY A 184 0.19 -4.40 18.43
CA GLY A 184 0.64 -3.77 19.68
C GLY A 184 -0.15 -2.50 19.95
N LYS A 185 0.35 -1.36 19.44
CA LYS A 185 -0.31 -0.05 19.53
C LYS A 185 -0.81 0.36 18.16
N ILE A 186 -2.06 0.82 18.07
CA ILE A 186 -2.66 1.22 16.80
C ILE A 186 -3.35 2.58 16.89
N ILE A 187 -3.36 3.26 15.75
CA ILE A 187 -4.18 4.45 15.52
C ILE A 187 -5.25 4.05 14.52
N VAL A 188 -6.52 4.29 14.86
CA VAL A 188 -7.68 3.94 14.03
C VAL A 188 -8.43 5.20 13.64
N ASP A 189 -8.89 5.23 12.40
CA ASP A 189 -9.85 6.22 11.90
C ASP A 189 -11.22 5.56 11.76
N LEU A 190 -12.20 6.03 12.53
CA LEU A 190 -13.57 5.52 12.55
C LEU A 190 -14.53 6.35 11.70
N VAL A 191 -14.05 7.39 11.02
CA VAL A 191 -14.87 8.11 10.03
C VAL A 191 -14.90 7.27 8.75
N ILE A 192 -16.00 6.56 8.57
CA ILE A 192 -16.17 5.62 7.46
C ILE A 192 -16.49 6.39 6.16
N PRO A 193 -15.83 6.07 5.03
CA PRO A 193 -16.13 6.69 3.74
C PRO A 193 -17.59 6.46 3.31
N PRO A 194 -18.13 7.28 2.38
CA PRO A 194 -19.47 7.07 1.83
C PRO A 194 -19.64 5.66 1.25
N GLY A 195 -20.63 4.92 1.74
CA GLY A 195 -20.86 3.53 1.34
C GLY A 195 -21.63 2.73 2.39
N PRO A 196 -21.87 1.43 2.16
CA PRO A 196 -22.50 0.58 3.15
C PRO A 196 -21.60 0.46 4.38
N LEU A 197 -22.15 0.84 5.53
CA LEU A 197 -21.49 0.68 6.81
C LEU A 197 -21.67 -0.75 7.31
N GLU A 198 -20.61 -1.55 7.22
CA GLU A 198 -20.59 -2.91 7.73
C GLU A 198 -20.04 -2.96 9.17
N VAL A 199 -20.57 -3.90 9.97
CA VAL A 199 -20.07 -4.14 11.35
C VAL A 199 -18.57 -4.39 11.37
N ALA A 200 -18.08 -5.14 10.38
CA ALA A 200 -16.67 -5.51 10.26
C ALA A 200 -15.75 -4.29 10.12
N SER A 201 -16.20 -3.22 9.47
CA SER A 201 -15.43 -1.99 9.26
C SER A 201 -15.01 -1.31 10.57
N VAL A 202 -15.76 -1.56 11.65
CA VAL A 202 -15.55 -0.97 12.98
C VAL A 202 -15.05 -2.02 13.96
N TYR A 203 -15.65 -3.22 13.97
CA TYR A 203 -15.26 -4.29 14.88
C TYR A 203 -13.85 -4.82 14.62
N VAL A 204 -13.46 -5.01 13.36
CA VAL A 204 -12.14 -5.56 13.01
C VAL A 204 -11.00 -4.68 13.53
N PRO A 205 -10.91 -3.37 13.23
CA PRO A 205 -9.77 -2.58 13.67
C PRO A 205 -9.72 -2.45 15.20
N LEU A 206 -10.87 -2.29 15.87
CA LEU A 206 -10.95 -2.16 17.33
C LEU A 206 -10.54 -3.44 18.06
N SER A 207 -10.80 -4.61 17.48
CA SER A 207 -10.43 -5.92 18.05
C SER A 207 -8.99 -6.35 17.77
N ARG A 208 -8.15 -5.51 17.15
CA ARG A 208 -6.75 -5.88 16.86
C ARG A 208 -5.83 -5.70 18.06
N VAL A 209 -6.19 -4.89 19.06
CA VAL A 209 -5.41 -4.66 20.28
C VAL A 209 -5.92 -5.50 21.45
N LYS A 210 -5.04 -5.75 22.43
CA LYS A 210 -5.39 -6.47 23.67
C LYS A 210 -5.86 -5.55 24.80
N SER A 211 -5.43 -4.29 24.80
CA SER A 211 -5.75 -3.30 25.83
C SER A 211 -6.27 -2.03 25.17
N LEU A 212 -7.21 -1.34 25.83
CA LEU A 212 -7.76 -0.07 25.35
C LEU A 212 -6.71 1.04 25.35
N GLU A 213 -5.71 0.98 26.25
CA GLU A 213 -4.61 1.95 26.32
C GLU A 213 -3.70 1.95 25.09
N ASP A 214 -3.75 0.87 24.30
CA ASP A 214 -2.99 0.69 23.08
C ASP A 214 -3.76 1.14 21.82
N LEU A 215 -5.00 1.63 21.99
CA LEU A 215 -5.85 2.13 20.91
C LEU A 215 -5.98 3.66 20.98
N LEU A 216 -5.64 4.33 19.88
CA LEU A 216 -5.94 5.74 19.68
C LEU A 216 -6.92 5.92 18.52
N ILE A 217 -8.01 6.66 18.75
CA ILE A 217 -8.92 7.07 17.69
C ILE A 217 -8.50 8.47 17.23
N ILE A 218 -8.14 8.62 15.95
CA ILE A 218 -7.41 9.81 15.46
C ILE A 218 -8.27 11.09 15.39
N ARG A 219 -9.59 10.94 15.28
CA ARG A 219 -10.52 12.07 15.16
C ARG A 219 -11.91 11.72 15.72
N PRO A 220 -12.73 12.72 16.08
CA PRO A 220 -14.13 12.51 16.46
C PRO A 220 -14.91 11.78 15.35
N PHE A 221 -15.90 10.98 15.74
CA PHE A 221 -16.77 10.22 14.86
C PHE A 221 -18.19 10.15 15.45
N GLU A 222 -19.18 9.85 14.62
CA GLU A 222 -20.58 9.74 15.04
C GLU A 222 -20.82 8.44 15.82
N PHE A 223 -21.47 8.52 16.98
CA PHE A 223 -21.68 7.34 17.84
C PHE A 223 -22.50 6.23 17.16
N VAL A 224 -23.35 6.58 16.18
CA VAL A 224 -24.10 5.62 15.35
C VAL A 224 -23.18 4.62 14.65
N THR A 225 -21.91 4.97 14.38
CA THR A 225 -20.91 4.07 13.79
C THR A 225 -20.59 2.86 14.67
N LEU A 226 -20.78 2.94 15.99
CA LEU A 226 -20.62 1.80 16.89
C LEU A 226 -21.90 0.96 17.03
N GLN A 227 -23.03 1.44 16.52
CA GLN A 227 -24.35 0.81 16.70
C GLN A 227 -24.76 -0.07 15.51
N VAL A 228 -23.84 -0.31 14.58
CA VAL A 228 -24.08 -1.14 13.40
C VAL A 228 -24.38 -2.55 13.85
N LYS A 229 -25.55 -3.06 13.44
CA LYS A 229 -25.97 -4.42 13.79
C LYS A 229 -25.53 -5.40 12.71
N PRO A 230 -25.20 -6.66 13.08
CA PRO A 230 -24.99 -7.72 12.10
C PRO A 230 -26.25 -7.92 11.27
N SER A 231 -26.08 -8.43 10.04
CA SER A 231 -27.22 -8.75 9.18
C SER A 231 -28.09 -9.86 9.79
N THR A 232 -29.35 -9.94 9.37
CA THR A 232 -30.26 -11.02 9.83
C THR A 232 -29.65 -12.40 9.61
N ALA A 233 -29.01 -12.62 8.46
CA ALA A 233 -28.32 -13.87 8.15
C ALA A 233 -27.16 -14.17 9.13
N GLN A 234 -26.37 -13.15 9.51
CA GLN A 234 -25.30 -13.31 10.50
C GLN A 234 -25.86 -13.65 11.89
N ILE A 235 -26.97 -13.02 12.29
CA ILE A 235 -27.65 -13.29 13.56
C ILE A 235 -28.21 -14.71 13.59
N GLU A 236 -28.85 -15.15 12.51
CA GLU A 236 -29.38 -16.51 12.36
C GLU A 236 -28.27 -17.56 12.42
N GLU A 237 -27.12 -17.29 11.79
CA GLU A 237 -25.96 -18.16 11.83
C GLU A 237 -25.37 -18.25 13.24
N LEU A 238 -25.22 -17.13 13.97
CA LEU A 238 -24.79 -17.15 15.37
C LEU A 238 -25.72 -18.00 16.25
N LYS A 239 -27.05 -17.85 16.09
CA LYS A 239 -28.04 -18.67 16.79
C LYS A 239 -27.94 -20.16 16.42
N ARG A 240 -27.62 -20.48 15.16
CA ARG A 240 -27.40 -21.86 14.71
C ARG A 240 -26.16 -22.45 15.38
N LEU A 241 -25.06 -21.70 15.44
CA LEU A 241 -23.81 -22.11 16.11
C LEU A 241 -24.02 -22.32 17.62
N ASP A 242 -24.77 -21.46 18.29
CA ASP A 242 -25.08 -21.61 19.72
C ASP A 242 -25.86 -22.90 20.00
N ARG A 243 -26.87 -23.22 19.17
CA ARG A 243 -27.62 -24.48 19.28
C ARG A 243 -26.71 -25.70 19.13
N ILE A 244 -25.84 -25.70 18.12
CA ILE A 244 -24.88 -26.78 17.89
C ILE A 244 -23.92 -26.93 19.08
N ALA A 245 -23.44 -25.82 19.64
CA ALA A 245 -22.56 -25.84 20.80
C ALA A 245 -23.27 -26.44 22.04
N GLN A 246 -24.54 -26.10 22.26
CA GLN A 246 -25.35 -26.66 23.36
C GLN A 246 -25.59 -28.16 23.19
N ASP A 247 -25.95 -28.60 21.99
CA ASP A 247 -26.19 -30.01 21.69
C ASP A 247 -24.90 -30.84 21.85
N THR A 248 -23.78 -30.30 21.39
CA THR A 248 -22.45 -30.91 21.57
C THR A 248 -22.12 -31.04 23.06
N ARG A 249 -22.32 -29.98 23.87
CA ARG A 249 -22.08 -30.03 25.32
C ARG A 249 -22.94 -31.11 26.00
N LYS A 250 -24.22 -31.23 25.67
CA LYS A 250 -25.11 -32.26 26.23
C LYS A 250 -24.64 -33.68 25.87
N ARG A 251 -24.20 -33.89 24.63
CA ARG A 251 -23.75 -35.21 24.14
C ARG A 251 -22.49 -35.70 24.84
N PHE A 252 -21.56 -34.81 25.18
CA PHE A 252 -20.25 -35.15 25.74
C PHE A 252 -20.08 -34.83 27.24
N GLN A 253 -21.11 -34.28 27.90
CA GLN A 253 -21.11 -34.06 29.35
C GLN A 253 -21.19 -35.35 30.20
N PHE A 254 -21.37 -36.52 29.58
CA PHE A 254 -21.53 -37.81 30.27
C PHE A 254 -20.45 -38.85 29.89
N THR A 255 -19.26 -38.43 29.44
CA THR A 255 -18.18 -39.36 29.02
C THR A 255 -16.85 -39.13 29.76
N VAL A 256 -16.91 -38.72 31.03
CA VAL A 256 -15.75 -38.72 31.94
C VAL A 256 -16.06 -39.61 33.14
#